data_AF-A0A5J9W2D1-F1
#
_entry.id   AF-A0A5J9W2D1-F1
#
_cell.length_a   1.000
_cell.length_b   1.000
_cell.length_c   1.000
_cell.angle_alpha   90.00
_cell.angle_beta   90.00
_cell.angle_gamma   90.00
#
_symmetry.space_group_name_H-M   'P 1'
#
loop_
_entity.id
_entity.type
_entity.pdbx_description
1 polymer ?
#
loop_
_entity_poly.entity_id
_entity_poly.type
_entity_poly.pdbx_seq_one_letter_code
_entity_poly.pdbx_strand_id
1 'polypeptide(L)' 'MGPLRIRLLNDQWLTAVLWSGFARIVNNEIIILGNDAELGSDIDPEEAQQALEIAEANFSKAEVSDYA' A
#
# COMPACT_ATOMS: atom_id res chain seq x y z
N MET A 1 3.88 3.01 -3.63
CA MET A 1 2.77 2.52 -2.79
C MET A 1 2.63 3.44 -1.58
N GLY A 2 1.42 3.75 -1.13
CA GLY A 2 1.23 4.59 0.05
C GLY A 2 -0.20 4.57 0.58
N PRO A 3 -0.41 5.00 1.84
CA PRO A 3 -1.73 4.99 2.47
C PRO A 3 -2.59 6.16 1.96
N LEU A 4 -3.83 5.85 1.62
CA LEU A 4 -4.93 6.79 1.43
C LEU A 4 -5.81 6.80 2.68
N ARG A 5 -6.08 7.98 3.23
CA ARG A 5 -7.01 8.16 4.35
C ARG A 5 -8.14 9.11 3.96
N ILE A 6 -9.37 8.64 4.06
CA ILE A 6 -10.59 9.40 3.77
C ILE A 6 -11.36 9.57 5.06
N ARG A 7 -11.70 10.82 5.41
CA ARG A 7 -12.58 11.10 6.54
C ARG A 7 -14.03 10.95 6.09
N LEU A 8 -14.76 10.04 6.71
CA LEU A 8 -16.18 9.82 6.45
C LEU A 8 -17.03 10.84 7.23
N LEU A 9 -18.32 10.94 6.86
CA LEU A 9 -19.26 11.88 7.48
C LEU A 9 -19.50 11.64 8.97
N ASN A 10 -19.18 10.44 9.47
CA ASN A 10 -19.31 10.04 10.86
C ASN A 10 -17.99 10.17 11.65
N ASP A 11 -17.05 10.98 11.16
CA ASP A 11 -15.72 11.21 11.74
C ASP A 11 -14.78 9.99 11.79
N GLN A 12 -15.19 8.85 11.20
CA GLN A 12 -14.31 7.70 11.06
C GLN A 12 -13.35 7.88 9.89
N TRP A 13 -12.19 7.24 9.98
CA TRP A 13 -11.22 7.17 8.91
C TRP A 13 -11.38 5.87 8.14
N LEU A 14 -11.64 5.96 6.84
CA LEU A 14 -11.42 4.86 5.92
C LEU A 14 -9.95 4.90 5.48
N THR A 15 -9.24 3.80 5.67
CA THR A 15 -7.83 3.68 5.26
C THR A 15 -7.71 2.61 4.19
N ALA A 16 -6.94 2.89 3.15
CA ALA A 16 -6.57 1.94 2.11
C ALA A 16 -5.10 2.13 1.74
N VAL A 17 -4.45 1.10 1.21
CA VAL A 17 -3.11 1.22 0.60
C VAL A 17 -3.28 1.23 -0.90
N LEU A 18 -2.72 2.23 -1.57
CA LEU A 18 -2.68 2.33 -3.03
C LEU A 18 -1.31 1.96 -3.54
N TRP A 19 -1.25 1.14 -4.58
CA TRP A 19 0.02 0.80 -5.23
C TRP A 19 0.52 1.92 -6.13
N SER A 20 -0.28 2.28 -7.13
CA SER A 20 -0.06 3.32 -8.12
C SER A 20 -1.43 3.86 -8.60
N GLY A 21 -1.46 5.02 -9.26
CA GLY A 21 -2.70 5.59 -9.78
C GLY A 21 -2.68 7.10 -9.97
N PHE A 22 -3.87 7.68 -10.10
CA PHE A 22 -4.09 9.11 -10.31
C PHE A 22 -5.19 9.65 -9.40
N ALA A 23 -5.05 10.91 -9.01
CA ALA A 23 -6.11 11.67 -8.34
C ALA A 23 -6.44 12.91 -9.19
N ARG A 24 -7.74 13.17 -9.39
CA ARG A 24 -8.25 14.38 -10.02
C ARG A 24 -9.07 15.17 -9.02
N ILE A 25 -8.80 16.47 -8.93
CA ILE A 25 -9.53 17.42 -8.09
C ILE A 25 -10.11 18.49 -9.01
N VAL A 26 -11.43 18.59 -9.08
CA VAL A 26 -12.11 19.58 -9.92
C VAL A 26 -13.53 19.79 -9.39
N ASN A 27 -14.05 21.02 -9.42
CA ASN A 27 -15.45 21.33 -9.06
C ASN A 27 -15.92 20.76 -7.70
N ASN A 28 -15.07 20.82 -6.67
CA ASN A 28 -15.32 20.23 -5.34
C ASN A 28 -15.52 18.69 -5.34
N GLU A 29 -15.13 18.01 -6.42
CA GLU A 29 -15.10 16.56 -6.52
C GLU A 29 -13.66 16.06 -6.53
N ILE A 30 -13.44 14.93 -5.84
CA ILE A 30 -12.19 14.20 -5.85
C ILE A 30 -12.47 12.82 -6.44
N ILE A 31 -11.75 12.45 -7.49
CA ILE A 31 -11.79 11.10 -8.08
C ILE A 31 -10.40 10.49 -7.95
N ILE A 32 -10.32 9.31 -7.37
CA ILE A 32 -9.08 8.54 -7.22
C ILE A 32 -9.23 7.26 -8.04
N LEU A 33 -8.31 7.05 -8.97
CA LEU A 33 -8.21 5.85 -9.79
C LEU A 33 -6.90 5.15 -9.41
N GLY A 34 -6.99 4.08 -8.61
CA GLY A 34 -5.85 3.22 -8.27
C GLY A 34 -5.76 2.03 -9.23
N ASN A 35 -4.55 1.58 -9.52
CA ASN A 35 -4.35 0.31 -10.24
C ASN A 35 -4.78 -0.88 -9.37
N ASP A 36 -4.32 -0.88 -8.12
CA ASP A 36 -4.72 -1.80 -7.07
C ASP A 36 -4.85 -1.03 -5.76
N ALA A 37 -5.79 -1.49 -4.94
CA ALA A 37 -6.08 -0.93 -3.63
C ALA A 37 -6.53 -2.03 -2.68
N GLU A 38 -6.09 -1.96 -1.43
CA GLU A 38 -6.50 -2.86 -0.36
C GLU A 38 -6.93 -2.04 0.85
N LEU A 39 -8.01 -2.47 1.52
CA LEU A 39 -8.47 -1.79 2.73
C LEU A 39 -7.51 -2.09 3.88
N GLY A 40 -7.26 -1.08 4.72
CA GLY A 40 -6.44 -1.26 5.92
C GLY A 40 -7.01 -2.29 6.90
N SER A 41 -8.32 -2.57 6.84
CA SER A 41 -8.99 -3.61 7.63
C SER A 41 -8.71 -5.03 7.14
N ASP A 42 -8.35 -5.17 5.86
CA ASP A 42 -8.23 -6.47 5.19
C ASP A 42 -6.78 -6.96 5.19
N ILE A 43 -5.83 -6.06 5.45
CA ILE A 43 -4.40 -6.36 5.58
C ILE A 43 -4.14 -7.13 6.87
N ASP A 44 -3.61 -8.35 6.74
CA ASP A 44 -3.05 -9.10 7.86
C ASP A 44 -1.60 -8.62 8.15
N PRO A 45 -1.33 -8.04 9.33
CA PRO A 45 -0.01 -7.55 9.68
C PRO A 45 1.03 -8.66 9.87
N GLU A 46 0.62 -9.87 10.27
CA GLU A 46 1.53 -11.00 10.43
C GLU A 46 1.96 -11.54 9.07
N GLU A 47 1.03 -11.67 8.12
CA GLU A 47 1.35 -12.06 6.74
C GLU A 47 2.28 -11.04 6.07
N ALA A 48 1.97 -9.74 6.22
CA ALA A 48 2.79 -8.67 5.66
C ALA A 48 4.23 -8.68 6.22
N GLN A 49 4.38 -8.91 7.52
CA GLN A 49 5.68 -8.99 8.19
C GLN A 49 6.47 -10.22 7.71
N GLN A 50 5.84 -11.38 7.60
CA GLN A 50 6.49 -12.60 7.10
C GLN A 50 6.94 -12.43 5.64
N ALA A 51 6.11 -11.81 4.80
CA ALA A 51 6.46 -11.53 3.41
C ALA A 51 7.69 -10.62 3.29
N LEU A 52 7.80 -9.60 4.15
CA LEU A 52 8.98 -8.72 4.22
C LEU A 52 10.24 -9.51 4.59
N GLU A 53 10.19 -10.32 5.65
CA GLU A 53 11.34 -11.12 6.11
C GLU A 53 11.85 -12.08 5.03
N ILE A 54 10.93 -12.73 4.30
CA ILE A 54 11.29 -13.60 3.17
C ILE A 54 11.95 -12.80 2.05
N ALA A 55 11.39 -11.63 1.70
CA ALA A 55 11.94 -10.77 0.66
C ALA A 55 13.35 -10.27 1.01
N GLU A 56 13.58 -9.83 2.25
CA GLU A 56 14.89 -9.38 2.75
C GLU A 56 15.93 -10.51 2.76
N ALA A 57 15.53 -11.71 3.19
CA ALA A 57 16.40 -12.89 3.16
C ALA A 57 16.79 -13.28 1.72
N ASN A 58 15.87 -13.16 0.77
CA ASN A 58 16.13 -13.43 -0.64
C ASN A 58 16.99 -12.34 -1.29
N PHE A 59 16.73 -11.07 -0.97
CA PHE A 59 17.55 -9.95 -1.42
C PHE A 59 19.01 -10.11 -0.97
N SER A 60 19.21 -10.44 0.31
CA SER A 60 20.55 -10.68 0.87
C SER A 60 21.29 -11.81 0.16
N LYS A 61 20.59 -12.90 -0.21
CA LYS A 61 21.19 -14.00 -0.98
C LYS A 61 21.56 -13.58 -2.41
N ALA A 62 20.73 -12.77 -3.05
CA ALA A 62 20.94 -12.29 -4.41
C ALA A 62 22.13 -11.31 -4.48
N GLU A 63 22.22 -10.34 -3.55
CA GLU A 63 23.36 -9.42 -3.50
C GLU A 63 24.68 -10.16 -3.33
N VAL A 64 24.75 -11.15 -2.43
CA VAL A 64 25.97 -11.96 -2.25
C VAL A 64 26.37 -12.72 -3.53
N SER A 65 25.40 -13.08 -4.38
CA SER A 65 25.66 -13.74 -5.66
C SER A 65 26.17 -12.79 -6.75
N ASP A 66 25.88 -11.48 -6.68
CA ASP A 66 26.33 -10.48 -7.66
C ASP A 66 27.77 -9.99 -7.40
N TYR A 67 28.34 -10.30 -6.24
CA TYR A 67 29.74 -10.00 -5.89
C TYR A 67 30.68 -11.21 -5.96
N ALA A 68 30.20 -12.37 -6.45
CA ALA A 68 30.95 -13.63 -6.55
C ALA A 68 31.41 -13.94 -7.98
#